data_AF-A0A3N0YEP4-F1
#
_entry.id   AF-A0A3N0YEP4-F1
#
_cell.length_a   1.000
_cell.length_b   1.000
_cell.length_c   1.000
_cell.angle_alpha   90.00
_cell.angle_beta   90.00
_cell.angle_gamma   90.00
#
_symmetry.space_group_name_H-M   'P 1'
#
loop_
_entity.id
_entity.type
_entity.pdbx_description
1 polymer ?
#
loop_
_entity_poly.entity_id
_entity_poly.type
_entity_poly.pdbx_seq_one_letter_code
_entity_poly.pdbx_strand_id
1 'polypeptide(L)'
;MYCPYCGLELAAPIGCFCGSCGSNIQFLAPFLQNGPGTVSDELTEAGLIQKYFSEGHTYDVILDFLGTKHNIFLSLSTLKRRLRNAGLTRRTDYTPSGTVDAAITHELTGSGPGTVSDELTEAGLIQKYFSEGHTYDVILDFLGTKHNIFLSLSTLKRRLRNAGLTRRTDYTPSGTVDAAITHELTGSGQLLGYRALWQTLRQKYFMTVKRDDVMHAIRRLDPSGVQLRHRHRFVRRGYFTAGPNQVWHVDGYDKLKPFGVAISGCIDGFSRKVMWLRSGSSNNDPVIIAYYYLQCVSDFGLPARLRTDCGTENGTMVAIHCALRAQHTDDFAGAHSHMYGTSTANQRIESWWSFFRKQRTQFWIELFSDLRERHLFNGSHEHKCLLRYVFLSIFQKDLDEYRELWNNHTIRPVRQSCCHSGKPEAMYHLPHRFNARDCGFPVSQEVIQEFEDTLPLQRSLCGDGNLQVHFEDLQRQNGLHPPVNWITAVENYITLKNMSGL
;
A
#
# COMPACT_ATOMS: atom_id res chain seq x y z
N MET A 1 -26.42 -29.26 -2.75
CA MET A 1 -25.36 -28.30 -3.15
C MET A 1 -25.76 -26.93 -2.61
N TYR A 2 -24.83 -26.06 -2.21
CA TYR A 2 -25.16 -24.75 -1.62
C TYR A 2 -24.92 -23.62 -2.62
N CYS A 3 -25.72 -22.56 -2.53
CA CYS A 3 -25.49 -21.35 -3.30
C CYS A 3 -24.18 -20.69 -2.81
N PRO A 4 -23.19 -20.45 -3.69
CA PRO A 4 -21.92 -19.84 -3.29
C PRO A 4 -22.05 -18.38 -2.85
N TYR A 5 -23.21 -17.75 -3.12
CA TYR A 5 -23.48 -16.36 -2.78
C TYR A 5 -24.26 -16.20 -1.46
N CYS A 6 -25.18 -17.10 -1.14
CA CYS A 6 -26.00 -17.00 0.08
C CYS A 6 -25.86 -18.18 1.05
N GLY A 7 -25.10 -19.22 0.70
CA GLY A 7 -24.86 -20.38 1.56
C GLY A 7 -26.06 -21.30 1.78
N LEU A 8 -27.23 -20.98 1.21
CA LEU A 8 -28.45 -21.79 1.34
C LEU A 8 -28.47 -22.96 0.37
N GLU A 9 -29.15 -24.03 0.77
CA GLU A 9 -29.26 -25.26 0.00
C GLU A 9 -30.08 -25.04 -1.27
N LEU A 10 -29.54 -25.49 -2.41
CA LEU A 10 -30.18 -25.40 -3.72
C LEU A 10 -31.04 -26.66 -3.94
N ALA A 11 -32.35 -26.47 -4.07
CA ALA A 11 -33.29 -27.54 -4.43
C ALA A 11 -33.06 -27.99 -5.88
N ALA A 12 -33.04 -29.31 -6.12
CA ALA A 12 -32.94 -29.88 -7.46
C ALA A 12 -34.32 -29.93 -8.14
N PRO A 13 -34.45 -29.64 -9.46
CA PRO A 13 -33.40 -29.24 -10.38
C PRO A 13 -32.99 -27.76 -10.21
N ILE A 14 -31.69 -27.49 -10.24
CA ILE A 14 -31.14 -26.15 -10.05
C ILE A 14 -31.35 -25.31 -11.32
N GLY A 15 -32.12 -24.23 -11.22
CA GLY A 15 -32.31 -23.26 -12.30
C GLY A 15 -31.09 -22.35 -12.53
N CYS A 16 -31.14 -21.51 -13.55
CA CYS A 16 -30.06 -20.56 -13.86
C CYS A 16 -29.79 -19.54 -12.75
N PHE A 17 -30.75 -19.37 -11.82
CA PHE A 17 -30.69 -18.41 -10.73
C PHE A 17 -31.03 -19.09 -9.41
N CYS A 18 -30.40 -18.63 -8.33
CA CYS A 18 -30.72 -19.06 -6.98
C CYS A 18 -32.12 -18.56 -6.59
N GLY A 19 -33.02 -19.48 -6.22
CA GLY A 19 -34.37 -19.11 -5.76
C GLY A 19 -34.39 -18.23 -4.51
N SER A 20 -33.33 -18.27 -3.69
CA SER A 20 -33.25 -17.48 -2.44
C SER A 20 -32.65 -16.08 -2.62
N CYS A 21 -31.62 -15.92 -3.46
CA CYS A 21 -30.91 -14.64 -3.60
C CYS A 21 -30.92 -14.06 -5.02
N GLY A 22 -31.56 -14.71 -5.98
CA GLY A 22 -31.68 -14.25 -7.37
C GLY A 22 -30.36 -14.20 -8.16
N SER A 23 -29.24 -14.60 -7.56
CA SER A 23 -27.92 -14.57 -8.22
C SER A 23 -27.81 -15.65 -9.29
N ASN A 24 -27.14 -15.36 -10.40
CA ASN A 24 -26.91 -16.32 -11.48
C ASN A 24 -25.97 -17.43 -10.99
N ILE A 25 -26.46 -18.66 -11.03
CA ILE A 25 -25.76 -19.88 -10.62
C ILE A 25 -25.66 -20.89 -11.77
N GLN A 26 -25.88 -20.46 -13.01
CA GLN A 26 -25.89 -21.35 -14.18
C GLN A 26 -24.55 -22.06 -14.40
N PHE A 27 -23.45 -21.47 -13.92
CA PHE A 27 -22.13 -22.11 -13.93
C PHE A 27 -22.04 -23.37 -13.06
N LEU A 28 -23.01 -23.63 -12.17
CA LEU A 28 -23.10 -24.86 -11.39
C LEU A 28 -23.77 -26.01 -12.15
N ALA A 29 -24.47 -25.73 -13.25
CA ALA A 29 -25.18 -26.73 -14.06
C ALA A 29 -24.29 -27.88 -14.60
N PRO A 30 -23.04 -27.63 -15.05
CA PRO A 30 -22.15 -28.70 -15.54
C PRO A 30 -21.73 -29.69 -14.43
N PHE A 31 -21.78 -29.28 -13.17
CA PHE A 31 -21.30 -30.08 -12.03
C PHE A 31 -22.35 -31.05 -11.48
N LEU A 32 -23.54 -31.12 -12.10
CA LEU A 32 -24.67 -31.94 -11.61
C LEU A 32 -25.21 -32.99 -12.59
N GLN A 33 -24.69 -33.07 -13.81
CA GLN A 33 -25.12 -34.12 -14.74
C GLN A 33 -24.34 -35.43 -14.60
N ASN A 34 -23.28 -35.44 -13.79
CA ASN A 34 -22.43 -36.62 -13.64
C ASN A 34 -22.62 -37.25 -12.25
N GLY A 35 -23.65 -38.10 -12.14
CA GLY A 35 -23.64 -39.20 -11.17
C GLY A 35 -22.53 -40.21 -11.51
N PRO A 36 -22.14 -41.09 -10.57
CA PRO A 36 -20.91 -41.87 -10.68
C PRO A 36 -21.05 -42.96 -11.74
N GLY A 37 -20.38 -42.77 -12.88
CA GLY A 37 -20.32 -43.72 -13.98
C GLY A 37 -19.03 -43.52 -14.76
N THR A 38 -18.21 -44.58 -14.77
CA THR A 38 -16.93 -44.72 -15.45
C THR A 38 -16.99 -44.42 -16.95
N VAL A 39 -16.28 -43.41 -17.44
CA VAL A 39 -15.72 -43.37 -18.81
C VAL A 39 -14.42 -42.54 -18.79
N SER A 40 -13.35 -43.15 -19.26
CA SER A 40 -12.09 -42.52 -19.62
C SER A 40 -12.29 -41.48 -20.72
N ASP A 41 -12.05 -40.20 -20.43
CA ASP A 41 -11.80 -39.20 -21.47
C ASP A 41 -10.38 -38.66 -21.26
N GLU A 42 -9.44 -39.23 -22.02
CA GLU A 42 -8.16 -38.58 -22.28
C GLU A 42 -8.46 -37.21 -22.90
N LEU A 43 -8.33 -36.15 -22.11
CA LEU A 43 -8.32 -34.79 -22.62
C LEU A 43 -7.24 -34.71 -23.68
N THR A 44 -7.65 -34.59 -24.95
CA THR A 44 -6.74 -34.42 -26.07
C THR A 44 -5.76 -33.28 -25.80
N GLU A 45 -4.55 -33.35 -26.36
CA GLU A 45 -3.52 -32.31 -26.21
C GLU A 45 -4.07 -30.89 -26.44
N ALA A 46 -4.95 -30.73 -27.44
CA ALA A 46 -5.59 -29.45 -27.76
C ALA A 46 -6.53 -28.97 -26.64
N GLY A 47 -7.30 -29.87 -26.02
CA GLY A 47 -8.18 -29.58 -24.89
C GLY A 47 -7.40 -29.18 -23.64
N LEU A 48 -6.25 -29.82 -23.37
CA LEU A 48 -5.36 -29.46 -22.26
C LEU A 48 -4.73 -28.08 -22.44
N ILE A 49 -4.27 -27.76 -23.66
CA ILE A 49 -3.72 -26.44 -23.99
C ILE A 49 -4.78 -25.35 -23.76
N GLN A 50 -6.01 -25.57 -24.22
CA GLN A 50 -7.10 -24.61 -24.08
C GLN A 50 -7.51 -24.42 -22.62
N LYS A 51 -7.59 -25.51 -21.83
CA LYS A 51 -7.87 -25.48 -20.40
C LYS A 51 -6.84 -24.66 -19.63
N TYR A 52 -5.55 -24.96 -19.78
CA TYR A 52 -4.52 -24.23 -19.02
C TYR A 52 -4.37 -22.77 -19.47
N PHE A 53 -4.69 -22.48 -20.74
CA PHE A 53 -4.73 -21.11 -21.23
C PHE A 53 -5.91 -20.31 -20.65
N SER A 54 -7.11 -20.90 -20.57
CA SER A 54 -8.30 -20.24 -20.02
C SER A 54 -8.22 -20.06 -18.49
N GLU A 55 -7.50 -20.95 -17.79
CA GLU A 55 -7.14 -20.81 -16.37
C GLU A 55 -6.12 -19.67 -16.12
N GLY A 56 -5.57 -19.06 -17.17
CA GLY A 56 -4.74 -17.85 -17.08
C GLY A 56 -3.24 -18.09 -16.91
N HIS A 57 -2.77 -19.34 -16.91
CA HIS A 57 -1.36 -19.70 -16.70
C HIS A 57 -0.42 -19.17 -17.80
N THR A 58 0.78 -18.70 -17.42
CA THR A 58 1.80 -18.22 -18.37
C THR A 58 2.27 -19.34 -19.32
N TYR A 59 2.79 -18.99 -20.50
CA TYR A 59 3.16 -19.99 -21.51
C TYR A 59 4.17 -21.03 -20.99
N ASP A 60 5.15 -20.60 -20.20
CA ASP A 60 6.16 -21.49 -19.62
C ASP A 60 5.54 -22.47 -18.60
N VAL A 61 4.54 -22.00 -17.83
CA VAL A 61 3.79 -22.85 -16.87
C VAL A 61 2.89 -23.84 -17.60
N ILE A 62 2.28 -23.44 -18.73
CA ILE A 62 1.50 -24.36 -19.56
C ILE A 62 2.39 -25.48 -20.11
N LEU A 63 3.59 -25.15 -20.62
CA LEU A 63 4.55 -26.15 -21.11
C LEU A 63 4.99 -27.11 -20.01
N ASP A 64 5.25 -26.60 -18.82
CA ASP A 64 5.64 -27.41 -17.65
C ASP A 64 4.52 -28.36 -17.23
N PHE A 65 3.26 -27.89 -17.18
CA PHE A 65 2.13 -28.75 -16.85
C PHE A 65 1.84 -29.81 -17.90
N LEU A 66 1.97 -29.48 -19.19
CA LEU A 66 1.83 -30.47 -20.26
C LEU A 66 2.92 -31.54 -20.16
N GLY A 67 4.17 -31.17 -19.88
CA GLY A 67 5.27 -32.12 -19.73
C GLY A 67 5.16 -32.98 -18.46
N THR A 68 4.90 -32.37 -17.31
CA THR A 68 4.95 -33.05 -16.00
C THR A 68 3.69 -33.83 -15.67
N LYS A 69 2.50 -33.32 -16.04
CA LYS A 69 1.22 -33.95 -15.67
C LYS A 69 0.62 -34.81 -16.77
N HIS A 70 0.99 -34.56 -18.02
CA HIS A 70 0.38 -35.23 -19.19
C HIS A 70 1.39 -35.86 -20.14
N ASN A 71 2.70 -35.77 -19.84
CA ASN A 71 3.79 -36.31 -20.64
C ASN A 71 3.83 -35.80 -22.10
N ILE A 72 3.38 -34.56 -22.32
CA ILE A 72 3.34 -33.88 -23.61
C ILE A 72 4.42 -32.80 -23.66
N PHE A 73 5.42 -32.98 -24.53
CA PHE A 73 6.52 -32.04 -24.70
C PHE A 73 6.36 -31.19 -25.96
N LEU A 74 6.22 -29.89 -25.80
CA LEU A 74 6.07 -28.93 -26.90
C LEU A 74 7.11 -27.83 -26.82
N SER A 75 7.51 -27.29 -27.97
CA SER A 75 8.24 -26.03 -28.01
C SER A 75 7.28 -24.84 -27.79
N LEU A 76 7.81 -23.75 -27.22
CA LEU A 76 7.06 -22.49 -27.05
C LEU A 76 6.46 -21.97 -28.37
N SER A 77 7.18 -22.15 -29.48
CA SER A 77 6.70 -21.81 -30.83
C SER A 77 5.53 -22.68 -31.28
N THR A 78 5.53 -23.97 -30.94
CA THR A 78 4.42 -24.88 -31.24
C THR A 78 3.17 -24.55 -30.41
N LEU A 79 3.34 -24.27 -29.11
CA LEU A 79 2.24 -23.85 -28.24
C LEU A 79 1.58 -22.56 -28.75
N LYS A 80 2.38 -21.52 -29.05
CA LYS A 80 1.86 -20.25 -29.59
C LYS A 80 1.17 -20.41 -30.96
N ARG A 81 1.66 -21.31 -31.81
CA ARG A 81 1.00 -21.63 -33.10
C ARG A 81 -0.36 -22.28 -32.87
N ARG A 82 -0.45 -23.26 -31.97
CA ARG A 82 -1.71 -23.97 -31.68
C ARG A 82 -2.76 -23.05 -31.02
N LEU A 83 -2.33 -22.18 -30.12
CA LEU A 83 -3.20 -21.16 -29.51
C LEU A 83 -3.75 -20.17 -30.56
N ARG A 84 -2.92 -19.72 -31.52
CA ARG A 84 -3.40 -18.88 -32.64
C ARG A 84 -4.40 -19.60 -33.54
N ASN A 85 -4.15 -20.87 -33.87
CA ASN A 85 -5.09 -21.67 -34.67
C ASN A 85 -6.43 -21.89 -33.94
N ALA A 86 -6.43 -21.88 -32.61
CA ALA A 86 -7.62 -21.97 -31.78
C ALA A 86 -8.27 -20.60 -31.48
N GLY A 87 -7.77 -19.49 -32.05
CA GLY A 87 -8.29 -18.14 -31.82
C GLY A 87 -8.00 -17.58 -30.42
N LEU A 88 -7.13 -18.23 -29.64
CA LEU A 88 -6.80 -17.88 -28.27
C LEU A 88 -5.50 -17.04 -28.25
N THR A 89 -5.63 -15.74 -28.06
CA THR A 89 -4.48 -14.81 -27.99
C THR A 89 -4.59 -13.93 -26.75
N ARG A 90 -3.46 -13.62 -26.12
CA ARG A 90 -3.42 -12.68 -24.99
C ARG A 90 -3.43 -11.26 -25.53
N ARG A 91 -4.07 -10.33 -24.81
CA ARG A 91 -4.20 -8.88 -25.16
C ARG A 91 -2.87 -8.16 -25.43
N THR A 92 -1.73 -8.75 -25.09
CA THR A 92 -0.38 -8.17 -25.34
C THR A 92 0.16 -8.46 -26.74
N ASP A 93 -0.51 -9.29 -27.55
CA ASP A 93 0.01 -9.78 -28.84
C ASP A 93 -0.78 -9.23 -30.04
N TYR A 94 -1.21 -7.95 -30.00
CA TYR A 94 -1.92 -7.31 -31.12
C TYR A 94 -0.94 -6.70 -32.13
N THR A 95 -0.94 -7.23 -33.35
CA THR A 95 -0.49 -6.54 -34.58
C THR A 95 -1.64 -6.57 -35.57
N PRO A 96 -2.21 -5.43 -36.00
CA PRO A 96 -3.28 -5.43 -36.99
C PRO A 96 -2.72 -5.70 -38.39
N SER A 97 -3.16 -6.79 -39.01
CA SER A 97 -3.26 -6.92 -40.47
C SER A 97 -4.68 -6.53 -40.90
N GLY A 98 -4.81 -5.78 -42.01
CA GLY A 98 -6.07 -5.28 -42.58
C GLY A 98 -7.15 -6.36 -42.78
N THR A 99 -8.41 -6.05 -43.04
CA THR A 99 -9.03 -4.97 -43.83
C THR A 99 -10.49 -4.82 -43.41
N VAL A 100 -11.06 -3.62 -43.47
CA VAL A 100 -12.48 -3.42 -43.81
C VAL A 100 -12.66 -2.01 -44.39
N ASP A 101 -13.08 -1.98 -45.64
CA ASP A 101 -13.60 -0.81 -46.33
C ASP A 101 -15.07 -0.57 -45.96
N ALA A 102 -15.43 0.70 -46.14
CA ALA A 102 -16.73 1.25 -46.52
C ALA A 102 -17.77 1.63 -45.44
N ALA A 103 -17.94 2.96 -45.38
CA ALA A 103 -19.19 3.72 -45.41
C ALA A 103 -19.83 4.14 -44.07
N ILE A 104 -19.84 5.44 -43.77
CA ILE A 104 -20.91 6.39 -44.16
C ILE A 104 -20.51 7.81 -43.73
N THR A 105 -20.70 8.75 -44.66
CA THR A 105 -20.54 10.20 -44.60
C THR A 105 -21.61 10.90 -43.74
N HIS A 106 -21.24 11.96 -42.99
CA HIS A 106 -21.90 13.27 -43.10
C HIS A 106 -21.14 14.42 -42.41
N GLU A 107 -21.15 15.56 -43.09
CA GLU A 107 -20.55 16.87 -42.78
C GLU A 107 -21.21 17.61 -41.60
N LEU A 108 -20.48 18.51 -40.92
CA LEU A 108 -20.70 19.99 -40.96
C LEU A 108 -19.85 20.75 -39.91
N THR A 109 -18.96 21.61 -40.44
CA THR A 109 -18.63 23.01 -40.08
C THR A 109 -18.44 23.48 -38.62
N GLY A 110 -17.30 24.14 -38.36
CA GLY A 110 -17.07 24.95 -37.15
C GLY A 110 -15.66 25.56 -37.00
N SER A 111 -15.41 26.64 -37.74
CA SER A 111 -14.47 27.78 -37.59
C SER A 111 -13.39 27.81 -36.47
N GLY A 112 -12.13 28.13 -36.85
CA GLY A 112 -10.91 28.23 -36.02
C GLY A 112 -10.77 29.47 -35.09
N PRO A 113 -9.55 29.80 -34.57
CA PRO A 113 -8.35 30.05 -35.38
C PRO A 113 -7.00 29.53 -34.82
N GLY A 114 -6.03 29.31 -35.72
CA GLY A 114 -4.62 29.60 -35.46
C GLY A 114 -3.69 28.47 -35.01
N THR A 115 -3.33 27.56 -35.92
CA THR A 115 -1.98 26.96 -35.91
C THR A 115 -1.53 26.74 -37.35
N VAL A 116 -0.44 27.42 -37.70
CA VAL A 116 0.31 27.26 -38.95
C VAL A 116 0.70 25.79 -39.09
N SER A 117 0.08 25.09 -40.03
CA SER A 117 0.52 23.78 -40.47
C SER A 117 1.74 23.97 -41.38
N ASP A 118 2.94 23.90 -40.80
CA ASP A 118 4.13 23.58 -41.59
C ASP A 118 3.93 22.16 -42.13
N GLU A 119 3.53 22.03 -43.40
CA GLU A 119 3.74 20.79 -44.14
C GLU A 119 5.26 20.58 -44.21
N LEU A 120 5.79 19.82 -43.25
CA LEU A 120 7.17 19.35 -43.29
C LEU A 120 7.35 18.63 -44.63
N THR A 121 8.15 19.24 -45.51
CA THR A 121 8.48 18.69 -46.83
C THR A 121 8.98 17.25 -46.71
N GLU A 122 8.85 16.44 -47.78
CA GLU A 122 9.40 15.07 -47.85
C GLU A 122 10.83 14.99 -47.28
N ALA A 123 11.67 15.97 -47.63
CA ALA A 123 13.03 16.07 -47.15
C ALA A 123 13.11 16.31 -45.62
N GLY A 124 12.28 17.19 -45.07
CA GLY A 124 12.19 17.45 -43.63
C GLY A 124 11.71 16.24 -42.82
N LEU A 125 10.75 15.47 -43.35
CA LEU A 125 10.28 14.24 -42.73
C LEU A 125 11.34 13.14 -42.75
N ILE A 126 12.05 12.98 -43.88
CA ILE A 126 13.18 12.05 -43.98
C ILE A 126 14.27 12.41 -42.96
N GLN A 127 14.62 13.69 -42.86
CA GLN A 127 15.62 14.17 -41.91
C GLN A 127 15.20 13.92 -40.46
N LYS A 128 13.94 14.22 -40.12
CA LYS A 128 13.36 13.97 -38.81
C LYS A 128 13.47 12.50 -38.42
N TYR A 129 12.88 11.59 -39.20
CA TYR A 129 12.87 10.16 -38.87
C TYR A 129 14.26 9.52 -38.89
N PHE A 130 15.16 10.04 -39.73
CA PHE A 130 16.56 9.64 -39.71
C PHE A 130 17.27 10.08 -38.42
N SER A 131 17.04 11.31 -37.95
CA SER A 131 17.64 11.85 -36.72
C SER A 131 17.13 11.14 -35.45
N GLU A 132 15.85 10.72 -35.45
CA GLU A 132 15.25 9.90 -34.40
C GLU A 132 15.86 8.48 -34.33
N GLY A 133 16.58 8.06 -35.38
CA GLY A 133 17.39 6.85 -35.39
C GLY A 133 16.68 5.59 -35.92
N HIS A 134 15.48 5.72 -36.50
CA HIS A 134 14.72 4.62 -37.09
C HIS A 134 15.51 3.88 -38.18
N THR A 135 15.26 2.59 -38.42
CA THR A 135 15.87 1.86 -39.55
C THR A 135 15.26 2.33 -40.88
N TYR A 136 15.90 2.04 -42.01
CA TYR A 136 15.43 2.57 -43.30
C TYR A 136 14.05 2.04 -43.67
N ASP A 137 13.80 0.76 -43.42
CA ASP A 137 12.49 0.11 -43.48
C ASP A 137 11.44 0.85 -42.64
N VAL A 138 11.71 1.11 -41.35
CA VAL A 138 10.78 1.84 -40.48
C VAL A 138 10.54 3.28 -40.95
N ILE A 139 11.57 3.96 -41.49
CA ILE A 139 11.40 5.30 -42.06
C ILE A 139 10.46 5.25 -43.27
N LEU A 140 10.61 4.26 -44.16
CA LEU A 140 9.71 4.07 -45.30
C LEU A 140 8.28 3.79 -44.84
N ASP A 141 8.10 2.94 -43.84
CA ASP A 141 6.78 2.64 -43.29
C ASP A 141 6.13 3.87 -42.66
N PHE A 142 6.88 4.70 -41.91
CA PHE A 142 6.35 5.96 -41.37
C PHE A 142 5.99 6.96 -42.46
N LEU A 143 6.80 7.07 -43.51
CA LEU A 143 6.50 7.96 -44.65
C LEU A 143 5.24 7.49 -45.38
N GLY A 144 5.10 6.18 -45.63
CA GLY A 144 3.93 5.62 -46.32
C GLY A 144 2.65 5.66 -45.48
N THR A 145 2.71 5.20 -44.22
CA THR A 145 1.51 5.06 -43.37
C THR A 145 1.04 6.36 -42.74
N LYS A 146 1.96 7.26 -42.36
CA LYS A 146 1.63 8.48 -41.63
C LYS A 146 1.54 9.73 -42.50
N HIS A 147 2.26 9.75 -43.62
CA HIS A 147 2.37 10.92 -44.50
C HIS A 147 1.98 10.63 -45.95
N ASN A 148 1.56 9.40 -46.26
CA ASN A 148 1.17 8.96 -47.60
C ASN A 148 2.26 9.17 -48.68
N ILE A 149 3.53 9.13 -48.26
CA ILE A 149 4.72 9.27 -49.11
C ILE A 149 5.35 7.88 -49.31
N PHE A 150 5.20 7.34 -50.53
CA PHE A 150 5.74 6.03 -50.88
C PHE A 150 7.07 6.17 -51.62
N LEU A 151 8.16 5.74 -50.97
CA LEU A 151 9.51 5.77 -51.53
C LEU A 151 10.10 4.36 -51.61
N SER A 152 10.92 4.12 -52.62
CA SER A 152 11.78 2.93 -52.63
C SER A 152 13.00 3.12 -51.72
N LEU A 153 13.54 2.01 -51.20
CA LEU A 153 14.76 2.03 -50.37
C LEU A 153 15.95 2.70 -51.09
N SER A 154 16.08 2.51 -52.40
CA SER A 154 17.11 3.16 -53.22
C SER A 154 16.92 4.69 -53.26
N THR A 155 15.67 5.15 -53.37
CA THR A 155 15.34 6.58 -53.37
C THR A 155 15.62 7.22 -52.01
N LEU A 156 15.20 6.57 -50.90
CA LEU A 156 15.51 7.04 -49.55
C LEU A 156 17.02 7.15 -49.32
N LYS A 157 17.80 6.13 -49.68
CA LYS A 157 19.27 6.15 -49.57
C LYS A 157 19.92 7.26 -50.40
N ARG A 158 19.40 7.54 -51.60
CA ARG A 158 19.87 8.64 -52.45
C ARG A 158 19.55 10.00 -51.84
N ARG A 159 18.33 10.19 -51.31
CA ARG A 159 17.91 11.44 -50.62
C ARG A 159 18.78 11.72 -49.40
N LEU A 160 19.02 10.72 -48.56
CA LEU A 160 19.90 10.82 -47.40
C LEU A 160 21.33 11.21 -47.79
N ARG A 161 21.88 10.61 -48.86
CA ARG A 161 23.21 10.95 -49.38
C ARG A 161 23.29 12.39 -49.88
N ASN A 162 22.29 12.83 -50.65
CA ASN A 162 22.24 14.20 -51.17
C ASN A 162 22.09 15.24 -50.05
N ALA A 163 21.44 14.86 -48.94
CA ALA A 163 21.31 15.68 -47.74
C ALA A 163 22.52 15.59 -46.78
N GLY A 164 23.58 14.83 -47.13
CA GLY A 164 24.75 14.63 -46.27
C GLY A 164 24.48 13.81 -45.00
N LEU A 165 23.31 13.17 -44.88
CA LEU A 165 22.89 12.44 -43.69
C LEU A 165 23.51 11.04 -43.69
N THR A 166 24.58 10.85 -42.92
CA THR A 166 25.24 9.55 -42.75
C THR A 166 25.05 9.02 -41.34
N ARG A 167 24.98 7.69 -41.20
CA ARG A 167 25.05 7.04 -39.90
C ARG A 167 26.52 6.79 -39.63
N ARG A 168 27.16 7.61 -38.77
CA ARG A 168 28.48 7.38 -38.12
C ARG A 168 29.68 8.24 -38.56
N THR A 169 29.53 9.48 -39.00
CA THR A 169 30.71 10.38 -39.20
C THR A 169 30.70 11.66 -38.37
N ASP A 170 29.55 12.13 -37.90
CA ASP A 170 29.44 13.49 -37.33
C ASP A 170 29.14 13.44 -35.82
N TYR A 171 30.12 12.96 -35.04
CA TYR A 171 29.94 12.87 -33.59
C TYR A 171 29.94 14.27 -32.95
N THR A 172 28.99 14.49 -32.05
CA THR A 172 28.90 15.72 -31.27
C THR A 172 30.15 15.87 -30.38
N PRO A 173 30.78 17.05 -30.32
CA PRO A 173 31.96 17.29 -29.48
C PRO A 173 31.71 16.94 -28.01
N SER A 174 32.74 16.38 -27.36
CA SER A 174 32.65 15.89 -25.97
C SER A 174 32.22 16.98 -24.97
N GLY A 175 32.68 18.22 -25.14
CA GLY A 175 32.28 19.34 -24.27
C GLY A 175 30.78 19.63 -24.32
N THR A 176 30.16 19.55 -25.50
CA THR A 176 28.72 19.77 -25.67
C THR A 176 27.91 18.61 -25.07
N VAL A 177 28.42 17.38 -25.22
CA VAL A 177 27.82 16.18 -24.59
C VAL A 177 27.89 16.28 -23.07
N ASP A 178 29.03 16.67 -22.52
CA ASP A 178 29.22 16.83 -21.07
C ASP A 178 28.28 17.90 -20.49
N ALA A 179 28.10 19.02 -21.19
CA ALA A 179 27.18 20.08 -20.77
C ALA A 179 25.72 19.59 -20.73
N ALA A 180 25.28 18.85 -21.76
CA ALA A 180 23.93 18.29 -21.81
C ALA A 180 23.72 17.20 -20.74
N ILE A 181 24.72 16.35 -20.50
CA ILE A 181 24.67 15.37 -19.39
C ILE A 181 24.56 16.11 -18.06
N THR A 182 25.40 17.12 -17.83
CA THR A 182 25.36 17.90 -16.58
C THR A 182 24.00 18.54 -16.37
N HIS A 183 23.40 19.13 -17.41
CA HIS A 183 22.06 19.69 -17.35
C HIS A 183 21.02 18.62 -16.95
N GLU A 184 21.01 17.44 -17.58
CA GLU A 184 20.11 16.34 -17.22
C GLU A 184 20.31 15.85 -15.78
N LEU A 185 21.55 15.84 -15.29
CA LEU A 185 21.88 15.44 -13.92
C LEU A 185 21.40 16.44 -12.86
N THR A 186 21.08 17.69 -13.22
CA THR A 186 20.46 18.64 -12.27
C THR A 186 18.98 18.34 -12.00
N GLY A 187 18.33 17.55 -12.85
CA GLY A 187 16.89 17.27 -12.80
C GLY A 187 16.56 15.78 -12.61
N SER A 188 15.43 15.34 -13.16
CA SER A 188 15.00 13.93 -13.14
C SER A 188 15.94 13.00 -13.91
N GLY A 189 16.72 13.55 -14.85
CA GLY A 189 17.74 12.84 -15.63
C GLY A 189 18.85 12.20 -14.77
N GLN A 190 19.05 12.65 -13.53
CA GLN A 190 19.99 12.06 -12.56
C GLN A 190 19.73 10.57 -12.28
N LEU A 191 18.49 10.10 -12.47
CA LEU A 191 18.10 8.72 -12.24
C LEU A 191 18.38 7.81 -13.45
N LEU A 192 18.64 8.37 -14.63
CA LEU A 192 18.79 7.61 -15.87
C LEU A 192 20.12 6.87 -15.91
N GLY A 193 20.11 5.56 -16.18
CA GLY A 193 21.32 4.81 -16.54
C GLY A 193 21.91 5.29 -17.87
N TYR A 194 23.19 4.97 -18.14
CA TYR A 194 23.89 5.48 -19.34
C TYR A 194 23.17 5.14 -20.66
N ARG A 195 22.44 4.02 -20.74
CA ARG A 195 21.65 3.65 -21.94
C ARG A 195 20.45 4.57 -22.14
N ALA A 196 19.75 4.90 -21.07
CA ALA A 196 18.60 5.78 -21.12
C ALA A 196 19.05 7.23 -21.35
N LEU A 197 20.11 7.68 -20.66
CA LEU A 197 20.67 9.01 -20.91
C LEU A 197 21.20 9.15 -22.34
N TRP A 198 21.81 8.10 -22.89
CA TRP A 198 22.21 8.06 -24.30
C TRP A 198 21.01 8.25 -25.26
N GLN A 199 19.85 7.66 -24.96
CA GLN A 199 18.63 7.90 -25.74
C GLN A 199 18.13 9.33 -25.56
N THR A 200 18.13 9.87 -24.33
CA THR A 200 17.76 11.27 -24.06
C THR A 200 18.62 12.25 -24.85
N LEU A 201 19.94 12.05 -24.89
CA LEU A 201 20.85 12.89 -25.68
C LEU A 201 20.53 12.84 -27.18
N ARG A 202 20.09 11.70 -27.70
CA ARG A 202 19.69 11.56 -29.11
C ARG A 202 18.32 12.17 -29.41
N GLN A 203 17.34 11.98 -28.54
CA GLN A 203 15.95 12.33 -28.81
C GLN A 203 15.61 13.77 -28.40
N LYS A 204 16.14 14.22 -27.26
CA LYS A 204 15.87 15.56 -26.71
C LYS A 204 16.88 16.60 -27.20
N TYR A 205 18.14 16.20 -27.32
CA TYR A 205 19.24 17.11 -27.70
C TYR A 205 19.75 16.89 -29.13
N PHE A 206 19.17 15.94 -29.88
CA PHE A 206 19.52 15.62 -31.26
C PHE A 206 21.02 15.35 -31.48
N MET A 207 21.70 14.80 -30.46
CA MET A 207 23.15 14.57 -30.49
C MET A 207 23.52 13.22 -31.08
N THR A 208 24.61 13.18 -31.84
CA THR A 208 25.21 11.94 -32.33
C THR A 208 26.37 11.56 -31.43
N VAL A 209 26.14 10.65 -30.50
CA VAL A 209 27.13 10.24 -29.49
C VAL A 209 27.19 8.71 -29.36
N LYS A 210 28.38 8.16 -29.07
CA LYS A 210 28.51 6.73 -28.81
C LYS A 210 28.01 6.43 -27.40
N ARG A 211 27.35 5.28 -27.25
CA ARG A 211 26.85 4.80 -25.95
C ARG A 211 27.97 4.68 -24.92
N ASP A 212 29.15 4.22 -25.34
CA ASP A 212 30.29 4.06 -24.44
C ASP A 212 30.87 5.42 -24.02
N ASP A 213 30.87 6.43 -24.88
CA ASP A 213 31.31 7.79 -24.52
C ASP A 213 30.41 8.38 -23.44
N VAL A 214 29.08 8.18 -23.53
CA VAL A 214 28.12 8.57 -22.49
C VAL A 214 28.39 7.82 -21.18
N MET A 215 28.72 6.52 -21.24
CA MET A 215 29.07 5.75 -20.05
C MET A 215 30.32 6.31 -19.35
N HIS A 216 31.37 6.64 -20.10
CA HIS A 216 32.59 7.22 -19.53
C HIS A 216 32.35 8.65 -19.02
N ALA A 217 31.58 9.46 -19.76
CA ALA A 217 31.21 10.82 -19.36
C ALA A 217 30.43 10.81 -18.03
N ILE A 218 29.39 9.98 -17.88
CA ILE A 218 28.64 9.89 -16.62
C ILE A 218 29.52 9.40 -15.47
N ARG A 219 30.42 8.43 -15.69
CA ARG A 219 31.36 7.98 -14.64
C ARG A 219 32.27 9.10 -14.14
N ARG A 220 32.64 10.03 -15.02
CA ARG A 220 33.46 11.20 -14.68
C ARG A 220 32.64 12.33 -14.05
N LEU A 221 31.45 12.61 -14.57
CA LEU A 221 30.60 13.73 -14.16
C LEU A 221 29.75 13.42 -12.91
N ASP A 222 29.35 12.16 -12.72
CA ASP A 222 28.57 11.68 -11.58
C ASP A 222 29.06 10.30 -11.09
N PRO A 223 30.27 10.22 -10.53
CA PRO A 223 30.80 8.95 -9.99
C PRO A 223 29.91 8.43 -8.85
N SER A 224 29.31 9.33 -8.06
CA SER A 224 28.48 8.97 -6.91
C SER A 224 27.15 8.33 -7.32
N GLY A 225 26.42 8.91 -8.27
CA GLY A 225 25.16 8.38 -8.75
C GLY A 225 25.36 7.13 -9.61
N VAL A 226 26.50 6.95 -10.28
CA VAL A 226 26.86 5.66 -10.90
C VAL A 226 27.01 4.57 -9.85
N GLN A 227 27.71 4.84 -8.74
CA GLN A 227 27.85 3.87 -7.65
C GLN A 227 26.49 3.56 -6.99
N LEU A 228 25.65 4.57 -6.77
CA LEU A 228 24.30 4.39 -6.22
C LEU A 228 23.44 3.50 -7.13
N ARG A 229 23.45 3.75 -8.44
CA ARG A 229 22.72 2.93 -9.45
C ARG A 229 23.26 1.51 -9.53
N HIS A 230 24.58 1.31 -9.49
CA HIS A 230 25.20 -0.02 -9.52
C HIS A 230 24.82 -0.90 -8.32
N ARG A 231 24.54 -0.29 -7.16
CA ARG A 231 24.13 -1.02 -5.95
C ARG A 231 22.71 -1.59 -6.01
N HIS A 232 21.91 -1.25 -7.05
CA HIS A 232 20.50 -1.66 -7.21
C HIS A 232 19.66 -1.52 -5.94
N ARG A 233 19.97 -0.51 -5.11
CA ARG A 233 19.39 -0.38 -3.79
C ARG A 233 18.35 0.72 -3.79
N PHE A 234 17.13 0.37 -3.43
CA PHE A 234 16.04 1.34 -3.28
C PHE A 234 16.43 2.38 -2.22
N VAL A 235 16.60 3.64 -2.65
CA VAL A 235 16.87 4.76 -1.73
C VAL A 235 15.55 5.13 -1.07
N ARG A 236 15.33 4.65 0.15
CA ARG A 236 14.20 5.08 0.97
C ARG A 236 14.50 6.47 1.51
N ARG A 237 13.52 7.39 1.45
CA ARG A 237 13.63 8.68 2.14
C ARG A 237 13.85 8.42 3.63
N GLY A 238 14.90 9.00 4.20
CA GLY A 238 15.16 8.91 5.63
C GLY A 238 14.05 9.61 6.42
N TYR A 239 13.64 9.00 7.53
CA TYR A 239 12.77 9.67 8.50
C TYR A 239 13.66 10.49 9.43
N PHE A 240 13.47 11.82 9.46
CA PHE A 240 14.27 12.73 10.25
C PHE A 240 13.38 13.57 11.17
N THR A 241 13.76 13.63 12.44
CA THR A 241 13.21 14.54 13.45
C THR A 241 14.36 15.14 14.25
N ALA A 242 14.23 16.41 14.63
CA ALA A 242 15.16 17.20 15.44
C ALA A 242 15.25 16.71 16.90
N GLY A 243 14.25 15.97 17.38
CA GLY A 243 14.25 15.38 18.70
C GLY A 243 12.87 14.91 19.17
N PRO A 244 12.76 14.49 20.43
CA PRO A 244 11.49 14.11 21.06
C PRO A 244 10.46 15.23 21.00
N ASN A 245 9.18 14.86 21.04
CA ASN A 245 8.04 15.77 21.00
C ASN A 245 7.92 16.62 19.73
N GLN A 246 8.78 16.42 18.73
CA GLN A 246 8.59 17.13 17.46
C GLN A 246 7.38 16.62 16.69
N VAL A 247 7.19 15.29 16.65
CA VAL A 247 6.05 14.66 15.97
C VAL A 247 5.61 13.45 16.78
N TRP A 248 4.38 13.47 17.25
CA TRP A 248 3.70 12.30 17.80
C TRP A 248 2.86 11.63 16.71
N HIS A 249 2.93 10.30 16.67
CA HIS A 249 2.22 9.46 15.69
C HIS A 249 1.13 8.69 16.43
N VAL A 250 -0.13 9.03 16.16
CA VAL A 250 -1.31 8.44 16.81
C VAL A 250 -2.02 7.52 15.82
N ASP A 251 -2.50 6.37 16.30
CA ASP A 251 -3.18 5.38 15.48
C ASP A 251 -4.03 4.41 16.31
N GLY A 252 -5.04 3.82 15.66
CA GLY A 252 -5.90 2.79 16.20
C GLY A 252 -5.44 1.38 15.79
N TYR A 253 -5.56 0.40 16.69
CA TYR A 253 -5.26 -0.99 16.41
C TYR A 253 -6.49 -1.88 16.53
N ASP A 254 -6.92 -2.41 15.39
CA ASP A 254 -8.26 -2.98 15.21
C ASP A 254 -8.32 -4.52 15.23
N LYS A 255 -7.20 -5.21 15.45
CA LYS A 255 -7.17 -6.67 15.31
C LYS A 255 -8.06 -7.40 16.31
N LEU A 256 -8.38 -6.79 17.44
CA LEU A 256 -9.28 -7.33 18.46
C LEU A 256 -10.73 -6.80 18.35
N LYS A 257 -11.04 -5.92 17.37
CA LYS A 257 -12.41 -5.42 17.15
C LYS A 257 -13.47 -6.53 16.99
N PRO A 258 -13.19 -7.68 16.34
CA PRO A 258 -14.15 -8.78 16.29
C PRO A 258 -14.63 -9.26 17.67
N PHE A 259 -13.80 -9.09 18.70
CA PHE A 259 -14.09 -9.44 20.10
C PHE A 259 -14.59 -8.25 20.93
N GLY A 260 -14.81 -7.09 20.29
CA GLY A 260 -15.32 -5.89 20.94
C GLY A 260 -14.25 -5.03 21.63
N VAL A 261 -12.97 -5.36 21.48
CA VAL A 261 -11.85 -4.62 22.10
C VAL A 261 -11.11 -3.82 21.04
N ALA A 262 -11.04 -2.51 21.23
CA ALA A 262 -10.27 -1.60 20.41
C ALA A 262 -9.06 -1.08 21.20
N ILE A 263 -7.96 -0.77 20.51
CA ILE A 263 -6.75 -0.21 21.13
C ILE A 263 -6.40 1.10 20.43
N SER A 264 -6.01 2.10 21.22
CA SER A 264 -5.42 3.36 20.75
C SER A 264 -3.98 3.42 21.23
N GLY A 265 -3.08 3.88 20.36
CA GLY A 265 -1.68 4.09 20.70
C GLY A 265 -1.16 5.43 20.20
N CYS A 266 -0.11 5.90 20.86
CA CYS A 266 0.71 7.01 20.39
C CYS A 266 2.18 6.69 20.60
N ILE A 267 3.01 7.08 19.63
CA ILE A 267 4.46 6.92 19.70
C ILE A 267 5.17 8.22 19.32
N ASP A 268 6.20 8.57 20.07
CA ASP A 268 7.08 9.68 19.71
C ASP A 268 7.96 9.31 18.51
N GLY A 269 7.98 10.18 17.50
CA GLY A 269 8.62 9.90 16.21
C GLY A 269 10.16 9.83 16.26
N PHE A 270 10.79 10.46 17.25
CA PHE A 270 12.24 10.46 17.41
C PHE A 270 12.72 9.27 18.24
N SER A 271 12.26 9.19 19.48
CA SER A 271 12.68 8.21 20.49
C SER A 271 12.06 6.83 20.26
N ARG A 272 10.90 6.77 19.59
CA ARG A 272 10.04 5.57 19.51
C ARG A 272 9.52 5.11 20.88
N LYS A 273 9.43 6.05 21.83
CA LYS A 273 8.75 5.85 23.11
C LYS A 273 7.25 5.77 22.85
N VAL A 274 6.61 4.73 23.33
CA VAL A 274 5.15 4.60 23.34
C VAL A 274 4.64 5.51 24.44
N MET A 275 3.93 6.57 24.04
CA MET A 275 3.43 7.63 24.90
C MET A 275 2.20 7.14 25.65
N TRP A 276 1.21 6.62 24.92
CA TRP A 276 0.07 5.91 25.48
C TRP A 276 -0.23 4.61 24.72
N LEU A 277 -0.86 3.69 25.43
CA LEU A 277 -1.41 2.45 24.89
C LEU A 277 -2.64 2.06 25.70
N ARG A 278 -3.83 2.33 25.17
CA ARG A 278 -5.09 2.19 25.90
C ARG A 278 -6.07 1.31 25.15
N SER A 279 -6.70 0.40 25.88
CA SER A 279 -7.77 -0.45 25.39
C SER A 279 -9.14 0.11 25.78
N GLY A 280 -10.16 -0.19 24.99
CA GLY A 280 -11.51 0.28 25.25
C GLY A 280 -12.57 -0.45 24.42
N SER A 281 -13.81 -0.05 24.64
CA SER A 281 -14.99 -0.57 23.94
C SER A 281 -15.05 -0.13 22.47
N SER A 282 -14.45 1.02 22.15
CA SER A 282 -14.38 1.60 20.82
C SER A 282 -13.16 2.53 20.74
N ASN A 283 -12.49 2.55 19.58
CA ASN A 283 -11.54 3.60 19.21
C ASN A 283 -12.15 4.57 18.18
N ASN A 284 -13.44 4.42 17.84
CA ASN A 284 -14.13 5.30 16.92
C ASN A 284 -14.73 6.54 17.61
N ASP A 285 -14.60 6.65 18.93
CA ASP A 285 -15.17 7.75 19.71
C ASP A 285 -14.13 8.87 19.90
N PRO A 286 -14.37 10.06 19.32
CA PRO A 286 -13.46 11.18 19.46
C PRO A 286 -13.21 11.64 20.89
N VAL A 287 -14.16 11.47 21.80
CA VAL A 287 -14.04 11.88 23.20
C VAL A 287 -13.00 11.02 23.92
N ILE A 288 -13.03 9.70 23.69
CA ILE A 288 -12.10 8.76 24.35
C ILE A 288 -10.66 9.03 23.89
N ILE A 289 -10.46 9.26 22.58
CA ILE A 289 -9.15 9.57 22.03
C ILE A 289 -8.65 10.93 22.55
N ALA A 290 -9.52 11.94 22.63
CA ALA A 290 -9.19 13.23 23.21
C ALA A 290 -8.79 13.14 24.69
N TYR A 291 -9.48 12.31 25.48
CA TYR A 291 -9.13 12.07 26.88
C TYR A 291 -7.75 11.43 27.02
N TYR A 292 -7.44 10.37 26.25
CA TYR A 292 -6.11 9.76 26.27
C TYR A 292 -5.01 10.74 25.87
N TYR A 293 -5.31 11.61 24.92
CA TYR A 293 -4.40 12.66 24.49
C TYR A 293 -4.14 13.70 25.59
N LEU A 294 -5.18 14.23 26.24
CA LEU A 294 -5.04 15.24 27.32
C LEU A 294 -4.23 14.69 28.49
N GLN A 295 -4.52 13.46 28.92
CA GLN A 295 -3.74 12.78 29.96
C GLN A 295 -2.26 12.66 29.56
N CYS A 296 -1.98 12.31 28.31
CA CYS A 296 -0.61 12.23 27.81
C CYS A 296 0.07 13.61 27.71
N VAL A 297 -0.66 14.66 27.34
CA VAL A 297 -0.13 16.04 27.32
C VAL A 297 0.17 16.52 28.72
N SER A 298 -0.65 16.15 29.72
CA SER A 298 -0.39 16.45 31.13
C SER A 298 0.93 15.86 31.61
N ASP A 299 1.23 14.60 31.23
CA ASP A 299 2.45 13.90 31.64
C ASP A 299 3.71 14.35 30.89
N PHE A 300 3.59 14.67 29.60
CA PHE A 300 4.75 14.79 28.69
C PHE A 300 4.89 16.15 28.01
N GLY A 301 3.93 17.05 28.23
CA GLY A 301 3.83 18.31 27.49
C GLY A 301 3.25 18.13 26.09
N LEU A 302 3.19 19.24 25.36
CA LEU A 302 2.54 19.33 24.06
C LEU A 302 3.55 19.11 22.94
N PRO A 303 3.34 18.16 22.01
CA PRO A 303 4.23 18.02 20.87
C PRO A 303 4.15 19.24 19.94
N ALA A 304 5.21 19.52 19.20
CA ALA A 304 5.19 20.54 18.15
C ALA A 304 4.19 20.20 17.05
N ARG A 305 4.10 18.89 16.74
CA ARG A 305 3.16 18.38 15.74
C ARG A 305 2.51 17.08 16.14
N LEU A 306 1.24 16.95 15.75
CA LEU A 306 0.47 15.73 15.86
C LEU A 306 0.21 15.14 14.47
N ARG A 307 0.48 13.85 14.30
CA ARG A 307 0.20 13.11 13.06
C ARG A 307 -0.84 12.03 13.31
N THR A 308 -1.89 12.04 12.50
CA THR A 308 -2.96 11.04 12.51
C THR A 308 -3.26 10.60 11.09
N ASP A 309 -4.01 9.52 10.95
CA ASP A 309 -4.73 9.25 9.72
C ASP A 309 -5.98 10.16 9.59
N CYS A 310 -6.68 10.06 8.46
CA CYS A 310 -7.92 10.81 8.20
C CYS A 310 -9.14 10.21 8.91
N GLY A 311 -8.96 9.46 10.00
CA GLY A 311 -10.04 8.91 10.81
C GLY A 311 -10.86 10.01 11.49
N THR A 312 -12.18 9.86 11.47
CA THR A 312 -13.11 10.81 12.11
C THR A 312 -12.97 10.81 13.64
N GLU A 313 -12.49 9.72 14.21
CA GLU A 313 -12.21 9.53 15.63
C GLU A 313 -11.12 10.48 16.16
N ASN A 314 -10.26 11.02 15.30
CA ASN A 314 -9.17 11.89 15.74
C ASN A 314 -9.60 13.36 15.81
N GLY A 315 -10.79 13.72 15.31
CA GLY A 315 -11.21 15.10 15.11
C GLY A 315 -11.15 15.98 16.37
N THR A 316 -11.68 15.50 17.51
CA THR A 316 -11.70 16.27 18.77
C THR A 316 -10.28 16.47 19.32
N MET A 317 -9.46 15.42 19.32
CA MET A 317 -8.04 15.50 19.70
C MET A 317 -7.29 16.52 18.84
N VAL A 318 -7.50 16.50 17.52
CA VAL A 318 -6.88 17.44 16.57
C VAL A 318 -7.31 18.87 16.85
N ALA A 319 -8.60 19.10 17.10
CA ALA A 319 -9.11 20.44 17.42
C ALA A 319 -8.48 20.99 18.71
N ILE A 320 -8.43 20.18 19.77
CA ILE A 320 -7.78 20.53 21.04
C ILE A 320 -6.29 20.84 20.82
N HIS A 321 -5.57 19.98 20.09
CA HIS A 321 -4.15 20.18 19.80
C HIS A 321 -3.90 21.53 19.10
N CYS A 322 -4.66 21.81 18.04
CA CYS A 322 -4.55 23.07 17.31
C CYS A 322 -4.90 24.28 18.18
N ALA A 323 -5.89 24.16 19.08
CA ALA A 323 -6.26 25.22 20.02
C ALA A 323 -5.13 25.50 21.04
N LEU A 324 -4.57 24.46 21.66
CA LEU A 324 -3.42 24.57 22.56
C LEU A 324 -2.20 25.18 21.86
N ARG A 325 -2.06 24.95 20.55
CA ARG A 325 -0.97 25.47 19.72
C ARG A 325 -1.24 26.87 19.14
N ALA A 326 -2.44 27.44 19.32
CA ALA A 326 -2.87 28.66 18.62
C ALA A 326 -2.04 29.91 18.96
N GLN A 327 -1.56 30.03 20.20
CA GLN A 327 -0.79 31.19 20.67
C GLN A 327 0.73 31.07 20.46
N HIS A 328 1.20 29.93 19.94
CA HIS A 328 2.62 29.71 19.68
C HIS A 328 3.05 30.40 18.38
N THR A 329 4.37 30.64 18.23
CA THR A 329 4.92 31.46 17.14
C THR A 329 5.87 30.70 16.21
N ASP A 330 6.04 29.38 16.39
CA ASP A 330 6.84 28.57 15.48
C ASP A 330 6.09 28.24 14.19
N ASP A 331 6.83 27.76 13.17
CA ASP A 331 6.32 27.47 11.83
C ASP A 331 5.13 26.49 11.80
N PHE A 332 4.95 25.69 12.86
CA PHE A 332 3.89 24.71 12.98
C PHE A 332 2.82 25.10 14.01
N ALA A 333 2.72 26.37 14.40
CA ALA A 333 1.70 26.79 15.37
C ALA A 333 0.27 26.69 14.82
N GLY A 334 -0.71 26.65 15.74
CA GLY A 334 -2.14 26.61 15.43
C GLY A 334 -2.52 25.45 14.51
N ALA A 335 -3.24 25.75 13.42
CA ALA A 335 -3.73 24.74 12.47
C ALA A 335 -2.61 23.95 11.76
N HIS A 336 -1.39 24.49 11.70
CA HIS A 336 -0.24 23.81 11.07
C HIS A 336 0.44 22.79 12.00
N SER A 337 0.02 22.72 13.25
CA SER A 337 0.54 21.74 14.24
C SER A 337 0.04 20.34 13.95
N HIS A 338 -1.08 20.19 13.24
CA HIS A 338 -1.59 18.89 12.85
C HIS A 338 -1.21 18.52 11.41
N MET A 339 -1.01 17.22 11.16
CA MET A 339 -0.89 16.69 9.82
C MET A 339 -1.68 15.39 9.62
N TYR A 340 -2.55 15.38 8.61
CA TYR A 340 -3.12 14.16 8.08
C TYR A 340 -2.10 13.42 7.21
N GLY A 341 -2.08 12.09 7.32
CA GLY A 341 -1.32 11.22 6.43
C GLY A 341 -2.08 9.93 6.14
N THR A 342 -1.73 9.26 5.04
CA THR A 342 -2.16 7.87 4.84
C THR A 342 -1.58 7.00 5.96
N SER A 343 -2.22 5.87 6.29
CA SER A 343 -1.70 4.92 7.29
C SER A 343 -0.27 4.47 6.93
N THR A 344 0.01 4.26 5.65
CA THR A 344 1.37 3.96 5.13
C THR A 344 2.42 5.05 5.40
N ALA A 345 1.99 6.27 5.67
CA ALA A 345 2.85 7.39 6.01
C ALA A 345 2.96 7.61 7.54
N ASN A 346 2.10 6.97 8.35
CA ASN A 346 2.19 6.89 9.82
C ASN A 346 3.20 5.81 10.27
N GLN A 347 4.38 5.82 9.65
CA GLN A 347 5.31 4.69 9.63
C GLN A 347 5.80 4.25 11.01
N ARG A 348 5.84 5.15 11.99
CA ARG A 348 6.41 4.88 13.32
C ARG A 348 5.52 3.93 14.11
N ILE A 349 4.25 4.29 14.24
CA ILE A 349 3.29 3.50 15.00
C ILE A 349 2.88 2.23 14.24
N GLU A 350 2.74 2.31 12.92
CA GLU A 350 2.44 1.15 12.08
C GLU A 350 3.57 0.11 12.10
N SER A 351 4.82 0.55 12.04
CA SER A 351 5.95 -0.37 12.23
C SER A 351 5.97 -0.97 13.63
N TRP A 352 5.55 -0.21 14.65
CA TRP A 352 5.50 -0.68 16.03
C TRP A 352 4.39 -1.72 16.24
N TRP A 353 3.22 -1.54 15.61
CA TRP A 353 2.13 -2.51 15.65
C TRP A 353 2.55 -3.90 15.19
N SER A 354 3.49 -4.00 14.23
CA SER A 354 4.04 -5.30 13.84
C SER A 354 4.81 -6.01 14.96
N PHE A 355 5.51 -5.28 15.84
CA PHE A 355 6.18 -5.86 17.00
C PHE A 355 5.18 -6.24 18.07
N PHE A 356 4.25 -5.32 18.38
CA PHE A 356 3.18 -5.56 19.34
C PHE A 356 2.31 -6.76 18.97
N ARG A 357 2.01 -6.95 17.68
CA ARG A 357 1.34 -8.15 17.16
C ARG A 357 2.08 -9.41 17.53
N LYS A 358 3.36 -9.50 17.14
CA LYS A 358 4.17 -10.71 17.28
C LYS A 358 4.51 -11.05 18.73
N GLN A 359 4.67 -10.04 19.59
CA GLN A 359 5.17 -10.23 20.95
C GLN A 359 4.07 -10.28 22.02
N ARG A 360 2.89 -9.69 21.75
CA ARG A 360 1.82 -9.58 22.74
C ARG A 360 0.45 -9.97 22.19
N THR A 361 -0.12 -9.19 21.26
CA THR A 361 -1.55 -9.36 20.92
C THR A 361 -1.87 -10.64 20.17
N GLN A 362 -0.89 -11.37 19.64
CA GLN A 362 -1.14 -12.69 19.05
C GLN A 362 -1.77 -13.65 20.07
N PHE A 363 -1.29 -13.64 21.32
CA PHE A 363 -1.82 -14.45 22.41
C PHE A 363 -3.29 -14.15 22.69
N TRP A 364 -3.65 -12.87 22.85
CA TRP A 364 -5.03 -12.46 23.11
C TRP A 364 -5.99 -12.80 21.97
N ILE A 365 -5.51 -12.71 20.72
CA ILE A 365 -6.31 -13.12 19.56
C ILE A 365 -6.56 -14.63 19.56
N GLU A 366 -5.53 -15.43 19.86
CA GLU A 366 -5.68 -16.89 19.95
C GLU A 366 -6.62 -17.26 21.09
N LEU A 367 -6.42 -16.68 22.29
CA LEU A 367 -7.28 -16.92 23.45
C LEU A 367 -8.77 -16.66 23.16
N PHE A 368 -9.10 -15.51 22.55
CA PHE A 368 -10.48 -15.20 22.22
C PHE A 368 -11.00 -15.97 21.01
N SER A 369 -10.12 -16.38 20.09
CA SER A 369 -10.49 -17.29 19.00
C SER A 369 -10.85 -18.67 19.53
N ASP A 370 -10.12 -19.19 20.52
CA ASP A 370 -10.43 -20.46 21.19
C ASP A 370 -11.80 -20.42 21.87
N LEU A 371 -12.16 -19.30 22.52
CA LEU A 371 -13.51 -19.12 23.08
C LEU A 371 -14.59 -19.21 21.99
N ARG A 372 -14.33 -18.60 20.83
CA ARG A 372 -15.27 -18.66 19.69
C ARG A 372 -15.36 -20.07 19.09
N GLU A 373 -14.23 -20.74 18.90
CA GLU A 373 -14.17 -22.10 18.34
C GLU A 373 -14.84 -23.13 19.24
N ARG A 374 -14.81 -22.92 20.56
CA ARG A 374 -15.54 -23.73 21.55
C ARG A 374 -17.01 -23.35 21.71
N HIS A 375 -17.54 -22.45 20.87
CA HIS A 375 -18.90 -21.92 20.96
C HIS A 375 -19.21 -21.19 22.28
N LEU A 376 -18.19 -20.71 22.99
CA LEU A 376 -18.31 -19.89 24.20
C LEU A 376 -18.43 -18.38 23.88
N PHE A 377 -18.12 -17.98 22.66
CA PHE A 377 -18.25 -16.61 22.16
C PHE A 377 -18.88 -16.60 20.76
N ASN A 378 -19.98 -15.88 20.58
CA ASN A 378 -20.69 -15.81 19.29
C ASN A 378 -20.56 -14.45 18.58
N GLY A 379 -19.94 -13.45 19.22
CA GLY A 379 -19.76 -12.11 18.64
C GLY A 379 -20.95 -11.15 18.82
N SER A 380 -21.99 -11.54 19.56
CA SER A 380 -23.11 -10.66 19.92
C SER A 380 -22.64 -9.47 20.78
N HIS A 381 -23.52 -8.47 20.90
CA HIS A 381 -23.25 -7.30 21.73
C HIS A 381 -23.01 -7.71 23.20
N GLU A 382 -23.84 -8.61 23.72
CA GLU A 382 -23.78 -9.12 25.09
C GLU A 382 -22.49 -9.88 25.34
N HIS A 383 -22.08 -10.75 24.42
CA HIS A 383 -20.81 -11.50 24.52
C HIS A 383 -19.60 -10.58 24.48
N LYS A 384 -19.61 -9.55 23.63
CA LYS A 384 -18.55 -8.52 23.59
C LYS A 384 -18.51 -7.70 24.88
N CYS A 385 -19.67 -7.34 25.43
CA CYS A 385 -19.76 -6.65 26.72
C CYS A 385 -19.21 -7.54 27.85
N LEU A 386 -19.63 -8.80 27.94
CA LEU A 386 -19.13 -9.74 28.94
C LEU A 386 -17.62 -9.95 28.82
N LEU A 387 -17.11 -10.13 27.60
CA LEU A 387 -15.67 -10.27 27.36
C LEU A 387 -14.91 -9.04 27.85
N ARG A 388 -15.37 -7.82 27.52
CA ARG A 388 -14.77 -6.58 28.03
C ARG A 388 -14.84 -6.49 29.54
N TYR A 389 -16.00 -6.77 30.14
CA TYR A 389 -16.20 -6.71 31.58
C TYR A 389 -15.17 -7.57 32.33
N VAL A 390 -14.91 -8.79 31.83
CA VAL A 390 -14.00 -9.74 32.48
C VAL A 390 -12.53 -9.51 32.14
N PHE A 391 -12.22 -9.26 30.86
CA PHE A 391 -10.83 -9.28 30.38
C PHE A 391 -10.19 -7.90 30.25
N LEU A 392 -10.94 -6.79 30.13
CA LEU A 392 -10.37 -5.50 29.73
C LEU A 392 -9.38 -4.94 30.76
N SER A 393 -9.63 -5.14 32.06
CA SER A 393 -8.71 -4.71 33.12
C SER A 393 -7.38 -5.48 33.11
N ILE A 394 -7.44 -6.79 32.90
CA ILE A 394 -6.25 -7.64 32.78
C ILE A 394 -5.48 -7.31 31.51
N PHE A 395 -6.22 -7.11 30.41
CA PHE A 395 -5.61 -6.76 29.16
C PHE A 395 -4.92 -5.39 29.25
N GLN A 396 -5.57 -4.38 29.84
CA GLN A 396 -4.96 -3.07 30.05
C GLN A 396 -3.69 -3.16 30.91
N LYS A 397 -3.67 -4.01 31.95
CA LYS A 397 -2.47 -4.26 32.75
C LYS A 397 -1.32 -4.84 31.92
N ASP A 398 -1.60 -5.80 31.04
CA ASP A 398 -0.61 -6.36 30.10
C ASP A 398 -0.11 -5.30 29.09
N LEU A 399 -1.00 -4.40 28.63
CA LEU A 399 -0.62 -3.26 27.79
C LEU A 399 0.32 -2.30 28.51
N ASP A 400 0.02 -1.96 29.76
CA ASP A 400 0.82 -1.05 30.57
C ASP A 400 2.21 -1.65 30.84
N GLU A 401 2.29 -2.94 31.19
CA GLU A 401 3.56 -3.67 31.35
C GLU A 401 4.36 -3.73 30.03
N TYR A 402 3.69 -4.02 28.90
CA TYR A 402 4.38 -4.05 27.61
C TYR A 402 4.92 -2.67 27.21
N ARG A 403 4.17 -1.59 27.47
CA ARG A 403 4.62 -0.22 27.24
C ARG A 403 5.90 0.07 28.03
N GLU A 404 5.96 -0.31 29.30
CA GLU A 404 7.17 -0.11 30.13
C GLU A 404 8.37 -0.91 29.62
N LEU A 405 8.15 -2.20 29.30
CA LEU A 405 9.19 -3.06 28.73
C LEU A 405 9.69 -2.53 27.40
N TRP A 406 8.79 -2.09 26.53
CA TRP A 406 9.14 -1.46 25.26
C TRP A 406 9.91 -0.17 25.49
N ASN A 407 9.47 0.71 26.38
CA ASN A 407 10.15 1.99 26.55
C ASN A 407 11.58 1.83 27.13
N ASN A 408 11.84 0.72 27.85
CA ASN A 408 13.15 0.41 28.42
C ASN A 408 14.02 -0.55 27.60
N HIS A 409 13.50 -1.14 26.51
CA HIS A 409 14.28 -2.05 25.67
C HIS A 409 15.33 -1.30 24.84
N THR A 410 16.43 -1.97 24.51
CA THR A 410 17.49 -1.38 23.69
C THR A 410 17.22 -1.61 22.21
N ILE A 411 16.99 -0.53 21.47
CA ILE A 411 16.87 -0.59 20.01
C ILE A 411 18.26 -0.65 19.39
N ARG A 412 18.54 -1.72 18.64
CA ARG A 412 19.85 -1.95 18.02
C ARG A 412 20.11 -0.98 16.86
N PRO A 413 21.37 -0.53 16.67
CA PRO A 413 21.75 0.26 15.51
C PRO A 413 21.53 -0.52 14.21
N VAL A 414 20.94 0.15 13.21
CA VAL A 414 20.77 -0.41 11.86
C VAL A 414 21.59 0.44 10.90
N ARG A 415 22.61 -0.15 10.26
CA ARG A 415 23.56 0.56 9.35
C ARG A 415 22.89 1.38 8.24
N GLN A 416 21.65 1.04 7.89
CA GLN A 416 20.89 1.63 6.80
C GLN A 416 19.89 2.69 7.25
N SER A 417 19.70 2.85 8.56
CA SER A 417 18.71 3.75 9.14
C SER A 417 19.39 5.04 9.60
N CYS A 418 18.77 6.17 9.30
CA CYS A 418 19.13 7.46 9.88
C CYS A 418 18.57 7.66 11.30
N CYS A 419 17.80 6.69 11.80
CA CYS A 419 17.19 6.78 13.14
C CYS A 419 18.23 6.44 14.21
N HIS A 420 18.21 7.19 15.31
CA HIS A 420 19.01 6.91 16.50
C HIS A 420 18.72 5.50 17.06
N SER A 421 19.67 4.98 17.83
CA SER A 421 19.60 3.69 18.51
C SER A 421 19.83 3.87 19.99
N GLY A 422 19.25 3.02 20.83
CA GLY A 422 19.29 3.15 22.27
C GLY A 422 17.94 2.78 22.88
N LYS A 423 17.79 3.08 24.18
CA LYS A 423 16.52 2.91 24.88
C LYS A 423 15.58 4.07 24.56
N PRO A 424 14.30 3.82 24.18
CA PRO A 424 13.32 4.88 23.97
C PRO A 424 13.26 5.88 25.12
N GLU A 425 13.25 5.40 26.36
CA GLU A 425 13.24 6.25 27.56
C GLU A 425 14.42 7.22 27.61
N ALA A 426 15.63 6.71 27.35
CA ALA A 426 16.85 7.52 27.36
C ALA A 426 16.89 8.50 26.18
N MET A 427 16.44 8.09 24.99
CA MET A 427 16.36 8.97 23.83
C MET A 427 15.35 10.10 24.02
N TYR A 428 14.27 9.84 24.75
CA TYR A 428 13.23 10.81 25.06
C TYR A 428 13.68 11.83 26.11
N HIS A 429 14.19 11.38 27.25
CA HIS A 429 14.54 12.28 28.36
C HIS A 429 15.95 12.89 28.28
N LEU A 430 16.87 12.29 27.51
CA LEU A 430 18.25 12.77 27.36
C LEU A 430 18.60 13.05 25.88
N PRO A 431 17.81 13.87 25.16
CA PRO A 431 18.00 14.05 23.71
C PRO A 431 19.35 14.66 23.35
N HIS A 432 19.96 15.46 24.25
CA HIS A 432 21.30 16.03 24.07
C HIS A 432 22.38 14.97 23.85
N ARG A 433 22.22 13.75 24.38
CA ARG A 433 23.16 12.62 24.15
C ARG A 433 23.09 12.06 22.73
N PHE A 434 22.09 12.45 21.96
CA PHE A 434 21.81 12.01 20.60
C PHE A 434 21.86 13.18 19.59
N ASN A 435 22.56 14.27 19.93
CA ASN A 435 22.62 15.50 19.12
C ASN A 435 21.23 16.04 18.75
N ALA A 436 20.28 15.88 19.67
CA ALA A 436 18.91 16.31 19.52
C ALA A 436 18.50 17.22 20.69
N ARG A 437 17.31 17.81 20.58
CA ARG A 437 16.72 18.64 21.65
C ARG A 437 15.26 18.27 21.85
N ASP A 438 14.74 18.52 23.05
CA ASP A 438 13.30 18.46 23.26
C ASP A 438 12.63 19.55 22.41
N CYS A 439 11.59 19.17 21.67
CA CYS A 439 10.81 20.05 20.81
C CYS A 439 9.39 20.28 21.35
N GLY A 440 9.11 19.82 22.58
CA GLY A 440 7.82 19.97 23.23
C GLY A 440 7.61 21.37 23.80
N PHE A 441 6.34 21.67 24.08
CA PHE A 441 5.89 22.92 24.66
C PHE A 441 5.26 22.66 26.03
N PRO A 442 5.53 23.51 27.04
CA PRO A 442 4.86 23.41 28.32
C PRO A 442 3.37 23.77 28.16
N VAL A 443 2.51 23.09 28.91
CA VAL A 443 1.08 23.41 29.01
C VAL A 443 0.71 23.45 30.49
N SER A 444 -0.03 24.48 30.88
CA SER A 444 -0.53 24.65 32.25
C SER A 444 -1.64 23.64 32.54
N GLN A 445 -1.63 23.07 33.75
CA GLN A 445 -2.62 22.05 34.15
C GLN A 445 -4.04 22.61 34.18
N GLU A 446 -4.20 23.90 34.46
CA GLU A 446 -5.49 24.60 34.46
C GLU A 446 -6.15 24.53 33.08
N VAL A 447 -5.38 24.75 32.01
CA VAL A 447 -5.88 24.70 30.62
C VAL A 447 -6.22 23.26 30.23
N ILE A 448 -5.45 22.28 30.68
CA ILE A 448 -5.77 20.86 30.45
C ILE A 448 -7.09 20.51 31.13
N GLN A 449 -7.26 20.92 32.39
CA GLN A 449 -8.48 20.67 33.16
C GLN A 449 -9.71 21.32 32.50
N GLU A 450 -9.59 22.56 31.99
CA GLU A 450 -10.67 23.22 31.26
C GLU A 450 -11.15 22.39 30.07
N PHE A 451 -10.24 21.78 29.30
CA PHE A 451 -10.63 20.87 28.21
C PHE A 451 -11.21 19.55 28.74
N GLU A 452 -10.65 18.97 29.79
CA GLU A 452 -11.17 17.73 30.39
C GLU A 452 -12.61 17.91 30.90
N ASP A 453 -12.93 19.04 31.52
CA ASP A 453 -14.26 19.35 32.03
C ASP A 453 -15.32 19.47 30.91
N THR A 454 -14.89 19.77 29.68
CA THR A 454 -15.78 19.79 28.50
C THR A 454 -16.03 18.42 27.89
N LEU A 455 -15.23 17.41 28.24
CA LEU A 455 -15.39 16.05 27.73
C LEU A 455 -16.41 15.28 28.61
N PRO A 456 -17.42 14.61 28.02
CA PRO A 456 -18.42 13.89 28.80
C PRO A 456 -17.80 12.76 29.63
N LEU A 457 -18.28 12.62 30.86
CA LEU A 457 -17.76 11.69 31.87
C LEU A 457 -17.73 10.21 31.42
N GLN A 458 -16.75 9.52 31.97
CA GLN A 458 -16.40 8.10 31.83
C GLN A 458 -17.56 7.17 31.44
N ARG A 459 -17.36 6.43 30.35
CA ARG A 459 -18.25 5.35 29.92
C ARG A 459 -17.97 4.07 30.67
N SER A 460 -19.01 3.23 30.73
CA SER A 460 -18.94 1.91 31.35
C SER A 460 -17.79 1.08 30.73
N LEU A 461 -17.10 0.33 31.58
CA LEU A 461 -15.94 -0.51 31.25
C LEU A 461 -16.30 -1.55 30.18
N CYS A 462 -17.53 -2.08 30.22
CA CYS A 462 -18.00 -3.03 29.22
C CYS A 462 -18.64 -2.39 27.98
N GLY A 463 -18.72 -1.05 27.91
CA GLY A 463 -19.30 -0.28 26.81
C GLY A 463 -20.83 -0.15 26.84
N ASP A 464 -21.51 -0.85 27.75
CA ASP A 464 -22.95 -0.74 28.02
C ASP A 464 -23.19 -0.65 29.53
N GLY A 465 -23.84 0.42 30.01
CA GLY A 465 -24.02 0.64 31.45
C GLY A 465 -24.95 -0.40 32.10
N ASN A 466 -25.98 -0.84 31.38
CA ASN A 466 -26.99 -1.75 31.93
C ASN A 466 -26.42 -3.17 32.04
N LEU A 467 -25.71 -3.63 31.01
CA LEU A 467 -25.04 -4.93 31.04
C LEU A 467 -23.92 -4.96 32.08
N GLN A 468 -23.19 -3.85 32.27
CA GLN A 468 -22.19 -3.77 33.32
C GLN A 468 -22.81 -3.98 34.71
N VAL A 469 -23.86 -3.24 35.05
CA VAL A 469 -24.55 -3.39 36.34
C VAL A 469 -25.07 -4.82 36.52
N HIS A 470 -25.63 -5.40 35.46
CA HIS A 470 -26.10 -6.79 35.49
C HIS A 470 -24.96 -7.79 35.80
N PHE A 471 -23.80 -7.66 35.14
CA PHE A 471 -22.66 -8.54 35.41
C PHE A 471 -22.04 -8.31 36.80
N GLU A 472 -21.99 -7.07 37.27
CA GLU A 472 -21.54 -6.72 38.63
C GLU A 472 -22.44 -7.36 39.69
N ASP A 473 -23.76 -7.32 39.49
CA ASP A 473 -24.72 -7.94 40.40
C ASP A 473 -24.59 -9.47 40.41
N LEU A 474 -24.48 -10.11 39.24
CA LEU A 474 -24.23 -11.54 39.15
C LEU A 474 -22.91 -11.94 39.84
N GLN A 475 -21.86 -11.17 39.62
CA GLN A 475 -20.55 -11.40 40.23
C GLN A 475 -20.63 -11.28 41.76
N ARG A 476 -21.33 -10.25 42.26
CA ARG A 476 -21.51 -9.99 43.71
C ARG A 476 -22.35 -11.07 44.38
N GLN A 477 -23.47 -11.47 43.77
CA GLN A 477 -24.38 -12.48 44.33
C GLN A 477 -23.73 -13.86 44.46
N ASN A 478 -22.77 -14.18 43.58
CA ASN A 478 -22.11 -15.48 43.55
C ASN A 478 -20.71 -15.48 44.18
N GLY A 479 -20.29 -14.38 44.83
CA GLY A 479 -19.01 -14.28 45.52
C GLY A 479 -17.79 -14.43 44.59
N LEU A 480 -17.94 -14.09 43.31
CA LEU A 480 -16.86 -14.21 42.33
C LEU A 480 -15.87 -13.05 42.47
N HIS A 481 -14.60 -13.38 42.70
CA HIS A 481 -13.55 -12.37 42.78
C HIS A 481 -13.19 -11.83 41.39
N PRO A 482 -12.84 -10.54 41.25
CA PRO A 482 -12.29 -10.00 40.02
C PRO A 482 -11.07 -10.81 39.57
N PRO A 483 -10.97 -11.15 38.26
CA PRO A 483 -9.90 -12.01 37.79
C PRO A 483 -8.56 -11.27 37.86
N VAL A 484 -7.50 -11.99 38.26
CA VAL A 484 -6.15 -11.42 38.46
C VAL A 484 -5.20 -11.74 37.30
N ASN A 485 -5.53 -12.76 36.52
CA ASN A 485 -4.78 -13.21 35.36
C ASN A 485 -5.73 -13.81 34.30
N TRP A 486 -5.21 -14.07 33.11
CA TRP A 486 -6.02 -14.56 31.99
C TRP A 486 -6.69 -15.92 32.24
N ILE A 487 -6.10 -16.79 33.08
CA ILE A 487 -6.68 -18.11 33.40
C ILE A 487 -7.96 -17.91 34.22
N THR A 488 -7.85 -17.18 35.33
CA THR A 488 -9.00 -16.84 36.19
C THR A 488 -10.05 -16.01 35.43
N ALA A 489 -9.63 -15.25 34.42
CA ALA A 489 -10.55 -14.51 33.55
C ALA A 489 -11.36 -15.44 32.65
N VAL A 490 -10.76 -16.50 32.09
CA VAL A 490 -11.51 -17.51 31.32
C VAL A 490 -12.53 -18.21 32.21
N GLU A 491 -12.15 -18.60 33.42
CA GLU A 491 -13.05 -19.24 34.38
C GLU A 491 -14.23 -18.33 34.74
N ASN A 492 -13.94 -17.06 35.07
CA ASN A 492 -14.97 -16.06 35.37
C ASN A 492 -15.88 -15.78 34.17
N TYR A 493 -15.31 -15.69 32.96
CA TYR A 493 -16.07 -15.47 31.73
C TYR A 493 -17.07 -16.61 31.49
N ILE A 494 -16.63 -17.87 31.59
CA ILE A 494 -17.50 -19.03 31.39
C ILE A 494 -18.59 -19.08 32.47
N THR A 495 -18.21 -18.80 33.73
CA THR A 495 -19.14 -18.81 34.86
C THR A 495 -20.23 -17.75 34.69
N LEU A 496 -19.84 -16.50 34.44
CA LEU A 496 -20.77 -15.39 34.25
C LEU A 496 -21.62 -15.58 32.99
N LYS A 497 -21.05 -16.09 31.90
CA LYS A 497 -21.82 -16.43 30.68
C LYS A 497 -22.98 -17.36 31.02
N ASN A 498 -22.68 -18.47 31.69
CA ASN A 498 -23.68 -19.47 32.06
C ASN A 498 -24.76 -18.89 33.00
N MET A 499 -24.37 -18.04 33.95
CA MET A 499 -25.30 -17.38 34.87
C MET A 499 -26.21 -16.37 34.16
N SER A 500 -25.67 -15.64 33.18
CA SER A 500 -26.41 -14.64 32.39
C SER A 500 -27.29 -15.22 31.28
N GLY A 501 -27.27 -16.55 31.07
CA GLY A 501 -28.05 -17.21 30.01
C GLY A 501 -27.56 -16.90 28.60
N LEU A 502 -26.29 -16.51 28.45
CA LEU A 502 -25.66 -16.14 27.18
C LEU A 502 -25.03 -17.31 26.44
#